data_AF-A0A3G9JI91-F1
#
_entry.id   AF-A0A3G9JI91-F1
#
_cell.length_a   1.000
_cell.length_b   1.000
_cell.length_c   1.000
_cell.angle_alpha   90.00
_cell.angle_beta   90.00
_cell.angle_gamma   90.00
#
_symmetry.space_group_name_H-M   'P 1'
#
loop_
_entity.id
_entity.type
_entity.pdbx_description
1 polymer ?
#
loop_
_entity_poly.entity_id
_entity_poly.type
_entity_poly.pdbx_seq_one_letter_code
_entity_poly.pdbx_strand_id
1 'polypeptide(L)' 'MRYQDGKPYRNQVYTIDEIYNVINEFGLPQDWNPEGQNGPERYIEVQIWDDEPLRKWTMPI' A
#
# COMPACT_ATOMS: atom_id res chain seq x y z
N MET A 1 4.20 -10.62 12.51
CA MET A 1 5.48 -11.37 12.37
C MET A 1 6.22 -10.79 11.18
N ARG A 2 7.46 -10.30 11.35
CA ARG A 2 8.28 -9.86 10.20
C ARG A 2 8.78 -11.12 9.48
N TYR A 3 8.06 -11.54 8.46
CA TYR A 3 8.43 -12.70 7.65
C TYR A 3 9.59 -12.27 6.71
N GLN A 4 10.74 -12.91 6.85
CA GLN A 4 11.99 -12.52 6.20
C GLN A 4 12.20 -13.34 4.91
N ASP A 5 11.41 -13.05 3.89
CA ASP A 5 11.50 -13.70 2.57
C ASP A 5 12.31 -12.91 1.55
N GLY A 6 12.91 -11.78 1.96
CA GLY A 6 13.75 -10.96 1.11
C GLY A 6 13.01 -10.26 -0.03
N LYS A 7 11.67 -10.23 0.01
CA LYS A 7 10.88 -9.57 -1.03
C LYS A 7 11.19 -8.06 -1.08
N PRO A 8 11.43 -7.50 -2.28
CA PRO A 8 11.93 -6.13 -2.43
C PRO A 8 10.93 -5.08 -1.97
N TYR A 9 9.64 -5.42 -1.93
CA TYR A 9 8.56 -4.50 -1.58
C TYR A 9 8.21 -4.45 -0.07
N ARG A 10 9.01 -5.09 0.78
CA ARG A 10 8.77 -5.12 2.24
C ARG A 10 9.65 -4.15 2.99
N ASN A 11 9.16 -3.71 4.16
CA ASN A 11 9.87 -2.81 5.08
C ASN A 11 10.21 -1.43 4.51
N GLN A 12 9.43 -0.96 3.53
CA GLN A 12 9.56 0.35 2.91
C GLN A 12 8.22 1.09 2.97
N VAL A 13 8.30 2.41 3.13
CA VAL A 13 7.16 3.32 2.97
C VAL A 13 7.22 3.87 1.55
N TYR A 14 6.09 3.83 0.86
CA TYR A 14 5.96 4.29 -0.52
C TYR A 14 5.09 5.54 -0.57
N THR A 15 5.44 6.47 -1.46
CA THR A 15 4.52 7.49 -1.95
C THR A 15 3.40 6.82 -2.78
N ILE A 16 2.34 7.57 -3.07
CA ILE A 16 1.22 7.05 -3.85
C ILE A 16 1.65 6.61 -5.26
N ASP A 17 2.54 7.36 -5.92
CA ASP A 17 3.05 7.02 -7.25
C ASP A 17 3.96 5.79 -7.20
N GLU A 18 4.80 5.67 -6.16
CA GLU A 18 5.69 4.52 -6.01
C GLU A 18 4.92 3.22 -5.72
N ILE A 19 3.86 3.27 -4.89
CA ILE A 19 3.08 2.05 -4.60
C ILE A 19 2.38 1.52 -5.84
N TYR A 20 1.94 2.39 -6.76
CA TYR A 20 1.38 1.95 -8.04
C TYR A 20 2.40 1.18 -8.89
N ASN A 21 3.66 1.61 -8.91
CA ASN A 21 4.71 0.90 -9.62
C ASN A 21 4.94 -0.50 -9.02
N VAL A 22 4.96 -0.61 -7.69
CA VAL A 22 5.07 -1.91 -6.99
C VAL A 22 3.89 -2.82 -7.34
N ILE A 23 2.65 -2.30 -7.29
CA ILE A 23 1.45 -3.07 -7.63
C ILE A 23 1.49 -3.54 -9.09
N ASN A 24 1.95 -2.69 -10.02
CA ASN A 24 2.07 -3.06 -11.43
C ASN A 24 3.10 -4.17 -11.67
N GLU A 25 4.20 -4.20 -10.90
CA GLU A 25 5.24 -5.20 -11.03
C GLU A 25 4.87 -6.54 -10.38
N PHE A 26 4.26 -6.52 -9.19
CA PHE A 26 4.05 -7.71 -8.37
C PHE A 26 2.59 -8.18 -8.27
N GLY A 27 1.64 -7.38 -8.76
CA GLY A 27 0.21 -7.65 -8.65
C GLY A 27 -0.35 -7.44 -7.25
N LEU A 28 -1.68 -7.59 -7.11
CA LEU A 28 -2.37 -7.50 -5.83
C LEU A 28 -2.49 -8.87 -5.16
N PRO A 29 -2.19 -9.01 -3.86
CA PRO A 29 -2.44 -10.24 -3.11
C PRO A 29 -3.88 -10.73 -3.19
N GLN A 30 -4.85 -9.83 -3.40
CA GLN A 30 -6.25 -10.17 -3.60
C GLN A 30 -6.49 -10.96 -4.90
N ASP A 31 -5.63 -10.79 -5.92
CA ASP A 31 -5.76 -11.50 -7.19
C ASP A 31 -5.06 -12.87 -7.14
N TRP A 32 -3.85 -12.95 -6.58
CA TRP A 32 -3.04 -14.18 -6.61
C TRP A 32 -3.05 -15.00 -5.30
N ASN A 33 -3.48 -14.41 -4.19
CA ASN A 33 -3.62 -15.09 -2.89
C ASN A 33 -4.90 -14.71 -2.12
N PRO A 34 -6.09 -14.72 -2.76
CA PRO A 34 -7.34 -14.30 -2.13
C PRO A 34 -7.66 -15.07 -0.84
N GLU A 35 -7.34 -16.37 -0.83
CA GLU A 35 -7.60 -17.27 0.30
C GLU A 35 -6.41 -17.36 1.28
N GLY A 36 -5.33 -16.63 1.06
CA GLY A 36 -4.16 -16.60 1.96
C GLY A 36 -3.36 -17.91 2.04
N GLN A 37 -3.50 -18.81 1.07
CA GLN A 37 -2.86 -20.13 1.07
C GLN A 37 -1.40 -20.12 0.58
N ASN A 38 -1.02 -19.10 -0.20
CA ASN A 38 0.28 -19.01 -0.87
C ASN A 38 1.30 -18.14 -0.12
N GLY A 39 1.07 -17.90 1.17
CA GLY A 39 1.96 -17.11 2.02
C GLY A 39 1.22 -16.09 2.90
N PRO A 40 1.96 -15.29 3.67
CA PRO A 40 1.37 -14.35 4.64
C PRO A 40 0.69 -13.13 3.99
N GLU A 41 0.88 -12.93 2.68
CA GLU A 41 0.37 -11.77 1.96
C GLU A 41 -1.06 -12.00 1.50
N ARG A 42 -1.98 -11.14 1.94
CA ARG A 42 -3.40 -11.20 1.56
C ARG A 42 -4.06 -9.82 1.43
N TYR A 43 -3.37 -8.77 1.85
CA TYR A 43 -3.80 -7.38 1.72
C TYR A 43 -2.59 -6.46 1.73
N ILE A 44 -2.75 -5.26 1.15
CA ILE A 44 -1.83 -4.13 1.27
C ILE A 44 -2.52 -3.10 2.18
N GLU A 45 -1.83 -2.64 3.21
CA GLU A 45 -2.29 -1.51 4.03
C GLU A 45 -1.63 -0.24 3.50
N VAL A 46 -2.43 0.78 3.19
CA VAL A 46 -1.95 2.10 2.78
C VAL A 46 -2.57 3.14 3.71
N GLN A 47 -1.74 4.04 4.23
CA GLN A 47 -2.19 5.19 4.99
C GLN A 47 -1.97 6.43 4.12
N ILE A 48 -3.07 7.12 3.78
CA ILE A 48 -3.05 8.29 2.90
C ILE A 48 -3.43 9.51 3.74
N TRP A 49 -2.60 10.54 3.66
CA TRP A 49 -2.94 11.88 4.15
C TRP A 49 -3.23 12.76 2.95
N ASP A 50 -4.38 13.42 2.96
CA ASP A 50 -4.79 14.39 1.95
C ASP A 50 -5.36 15.63 2.65
N ASP A 51 -4.82 16.79 2.31
CA ASP A 51 -5.24 18.08 2.85
C ASP A 51 -6.41 18.69 2.06
N GLU A 52 -6.74 18.16 0.87
CA GLU A 52 -7.85 18.64 0.04
C GLU A 52 -9.18 18.72 0.82
N PRO A 53 -9.59 17.69 1.61
CA PRO A 53 -10.82 17.75 2.39
C PRO A 53 -10.80 18.84 3.49
N LEU A 54 -9.62 19.28 3.91
CA LEU A 54 -9.42 20.32 4.92
C LEU A 54 -9.51 21.73 4.33
N ARG A 55 -9.31 21.90 3.01
CA ARG A 55 -9.30 23.22 2.35
C ARG A 55 -10.57 24.04 2.56
N LYS A 56 -11.73 23.38 2.66
CA LYS A 56 -13.01 24.07 2.94
C LYS A 56 -13.04 24.76 4.31
N TRP A 57 -12.15 24.39 5.22
CA TRP A 57 -12.07 24.93 6.59
C TRP A 57 -10.83 25.79 6.83
N THR A 58 -9.81 25.72 5.97
CA THR A 58 -8.52 26.40 6.16
C THR A 58 -8.36 27.65 5.29
N MET A 59 -9.33 28.00 4.44
CA MET A 59 -9.29 29.27 3.71
C MET A 59 -9.53 30.46 4.65
N PRO A 60 -8.60 31.45 4.70
CA PRO A 60 -8.83 32.68 5.46
C PRO A 60 -9.93 33.52 4.78
N ILE A 61 -10.72 34.21 5.62
CA ILE A 61 -11.79 35.14 5.23
C ILE A 61 -11.21 36.34 4.49
#